data_AF-A0AAX4J5C5-F1
#
_entry.id   AF-A0AAX4J5C5-F1
#
_cell.length_a   1.000
_cell.length_b   1.000
_cell.length_c   1.000
_cell.angle_alpha   90.00
_cell.angle_beta   90.00
_cell.angle_gamma   90.00
#
_symmetry.space_group_name_H-M   'P 1'
#
loop_
_entity.id
_entity.type
_entity.pdbx_description
1 polymer ?
#
loop_
_entity_poly.entity_id
_entity_poly.type
_entity_poly.pdbx_seq_one_letter_code
_entity_poly.pdbx_strand_id
1 'polypeptide(L)'
;MSRFVSSYPVIRALLLRHRQHNLEYAAVAPFQTALNTLFQARDGYAVNIEQSVDKGRARVDLLIQGLDYDHFTLYMMMVGEMKPSYKSPEEGETQVLKRAREAIVGHGLERIYAFTTLGEGFRFWTVSARTMTLEPLGSDTPRGSHTAYIPLDSAEGDCIVEFSNYVKQNRPLREAPVLPSQDFSAAPEDFRGQASQANHQEEAASFMPNQNFPVSPQEYYDQGYPPPESSVQYETNNPVTSFADSQLQYDANPEDPQGQSMEIDDVLDDPEDEPTAGPSYVAGVSQEPNYIQVTITREVHTIRSDKYLFRKRKRGRLIITNNEDWEKKKVDGKEVWYFKEDSKYWGYKPR
;
A
#
# COMPACT_ATOMS: atom_id res chain seq x y z
N MET A 1 -18.04 4.93 6.41
CA MET A 1 -17.76 5.55 5.10
C MET A 1 -16.45 6.31 5.24
N SER A 2 -15.57 6.25 4.24
CA SER A 2 -14.30 7.00 4.25
C SER A 2 -14.56 8.51 4.27
N ARG A 3 -13.88 9.25 5.15
CA ARG A 3 -13.88 10.72 5.15
C ARG A 3 -13.21 11.27 3.89
N PHE A 4 -12.15 10.60 3.40
CA PHE A 4 -11.51 10.95 2.13
C PHE A 4 -12.52 10.88 0.99
N VAL A 5 -13.17 9.73 0.76
CA VAL A 5 -14.20 9.59 -0.30
C VAL A 5 -15.33 10.60 -0.13
N SER A 6 -15.77 10.85 1.11
CA SER A 6 -16.81 11.85 1.42
C SER A 6 -16.42 13.27 0.99
N SER A 7 -15.13 13.60 1.05
CA SER A 7 -14.60 14.93 0.72
C SER A 7 -14.45 15.15 -0.80
N TYR A 8 -14.53 14.08 -1.60
CA TYR A 8 -14.36 14.13 -3.06
C TYR A 8 -15.56 13.47 -3.76
N PRO A 9 -16.65 14.22 -4.03
CA PRO A 9 -17.89 13.68 -4.59
C PRO A 9 -17.71 12.91 -5.91
N VAL A 10 -16.72 13.28 -6.73
CA VAL A 10 -16.39 12.58 -7.98
C VAL A 10 -15.94 11.15 -7.73
N ILE A 11 -15.09 10.91 -6.71
CA ILE A 11 -14.63 9.55 -6.36
C ILE A 11 -15.84 8.69 -5.93
N ARG A 12 -16.74 9.27 -5.12
CA ARG A 12 -17.97 8.59 -4.70
C ARG A 12 -18.88 8.26 -5.89
N ALA A 13 -19.05 9.18 -6.83
CA ALA A 13 -19.85 8.95 -8.03
C ALA A 13 -19.26 7.83 -8.90
N LEU A 14 -17.93 7.74 -9.01
CA LEU A 14 -17.25 6.67 -9.73
C LEU A 14 -17.43 5.30 -9.06
N LEU A 15 -17.37 5.23 -7.72
CA LEU A 15 -17.67 4.01 -6.97
C LEU A 15 -19.12 3.56 -7.20
N LEU A 16 -20.08 4.47 -7.15
CA LEU A 16 -21.49 4.16 -7.44
C LEU A 16 -21.66 3.64 -8.88
N ARG A 17 -20.98 4.26 -9.86
CA ARG A 17 -20.98 3.79 -11.25
C ARG A 17 -20.39 2.38 -11.37
N HIS A 18 -19.30 2.08 -10.67
CA HIS A 18 -18.72 0.74 -10.67
C HIS A 18 -19.72 -0.30 -10.15
N ARG A 19 -20.40 -0.04 -9.03
CA ARG A 19 -21.43 -0.92 -8.44
C ARG A 19 -22.59 -1.19 -9.39
N GLN A 20 -22.93 -0.24 -10.27
CA GLN A 20 -24.04 -0.38 -11.21
C GLN A 20 -23.70 -1.24 -12.43
N HIS A 21 -22.46 -1.19 -12.91
CA HIS A 21 -22.10 -1.82 -14.18
C HIS A 21 -21.15 -3.02 -14.05
N ASN A 22 -20.46 -3.16 -12.91
CA ASN A 22 -19.46 -4.20 -12.64
C ASN A 22 -18.41 -4.38 -13.76
N LEU A 23 -18.05 -3.27 -14.42
CA LEU A 23 -17.05 -3.25 -15.49
C LEU A 23 -15.65 -2.99 -14.92
N GLU A 24 -14.64 -3.64 -15.49
CA GLU A 24 -13.25 -3.55 -15.07
C GLU A 24 -12.74 -2.10 -15.07
N TYR A 25 -12.87 -1.38 -16.19
CA TYR A 25 -12.45 0.03 -16.27
C TYR A 25 -13.19 0.94 -15.27
N ALA A 26 -14.42 0.57 -14.86
CA ALA A 26 -15.17 1.32 -13.87
C ALA A 26 -14.62 1.09 -12.45
N ALA A 27 -14.06 -0.09 -12.16
CA ALA A 27 -13.41 -0.40 -10.87
C ALA A 27 -12.12 0.40 -10.66
N VAL A 28 -11.42 0.68 -11.76
CA VAL A 28 -10.11 1.34 -11.82
C VAL A 28 -10.24 2.85 -11.63
N ALA A 29 -11.28 3.47 -12.21
CA ALA A 29 -11.45 4.93 -12.24
C ALA A 29 -11.48 5.63 -10.85
N PRO A 30 -12.14 5.10 -9.80
CA PRO A 30 -12.08 5.68 -8.46
C PRO A 30 -10.64 5.79 -7.92
N PHE A 31 -9.83 4.77 -8.14
CA PHE A 31 -8.44 4.74 -7.67
C PHE A 31 -7.54 5.67 -8.46
N GLN A 32 -7.69 5.71 -9.79
CA GLN A 32 -6.97 6.68 -10.61
C GLN A 32 -7.28 8.12 -10.16
N THR A 33 -8.56 8.41 -9.87
CA THR A 33 -8.99 9.73 -9.40
C THR A 33 -8.47 10.02 -7.99
N ALA A 34 -8.53 9.04 -7.08
CA ALA A 34 -8.00 9.15 -5.73
C ALA A 34 -6.49 9.44 -5.74
N LEU A 35 -5.73 8.70 -6.54
CA LEU A 35 -4.29 8.84 -6.62
C LEU A 35 -3.87 10.15 -7.31
N ASN A 36 -4.58 10.60 -8.35
CA ASN A 36 -4.34 11.94 -8.92
C ASN A 36 -4.62 13.06 -7.90
N THR A 37 -5.63 12.88 -7.06
CA THR A 37 -5.94 13.81 -5.97
C THR A 37 -4.85 13.80 -4.90
N LEU A 38 -4.30 12.63 -4.60
CA LEU A 38 -3.27 12.45 -3.58
C LEU A 38 -1.86 12.81 -4.09
N PHE A 39 -1.56 12.66 -5.38
CA PHE A 39 -0.26 12.91 -6.00
C PHE A 39 -0.40 13.96 -7.11
N GLN A 40 -0.52 15.22 -6.70
CA GLN A 40 -0.87 16.30 -7.61
C GLN A 40 0.35 16.81 -8.40
N ALA A 41 0.13 17.14 -9.67
CA ALA A 41 1.15 17.73 -10.54
C ALA A 41 1.77 19.02 -9.98
N ARG A 42 0.96 19.88 -9.37
CA ARG A 42 1.44 21.11 -8.72
C ARG A 42 2.38 20.86 -7.54
N ASP A 43 2.33 19.66 -6.96
CA ASP A 43 3.20 19.26 -5.85
C ASP A 43 4.46 18.51 -6.35
N GLY A 44 4.66 18.44 -7.68
CA GLY A 44 5.79 17.74 -8.29
C GLY A 44 5.60 16.23 -8.45
N TYR A 45 4.37 15.75 -8.59
CA TYR A 45 4.09 14.32 -8.83
C TYR A 45 3.37 14.10 -10.17
N ALA A 46 3.62 12.95 -10.79
CA ALA A 46 2.90 12.52 -11.99
C ALA A 46 2.26 11.16 -11.74
N VAL A 47 0.97 11.04 -12.03
CA VAL A 47 0.23 9.78 -12.02
C VAL A 47 -0.04 9.38 -13.46
N ASN A 48 0.73 8.42 -13.96
CA ASN A 48 0.66 7.95 -15.33
C ASN A 48 -0.02 6.58 -15.40
N ILE A 49 -0.70 6.33 -16.51
CA ILE A 49 -1.52 5.15 -16.74
C ILE A 49 -1.03 4.49 -18.03
N GLU A 50 -1.01 3.16 -18.06
CA GLU A 50 -0.56 2.39 -19.24
C GLU A 50 0.87 2.77 -19.68
N GLN A 51 1.78 2.96 -18.72
CA GLN A 51 3.18 3.28 -18.99
C GLN A 51 4.09 2.09 -18.73
N SER A 52 5.20 2.01 -19.47
CA SER A 52 6.24 1.02 -19.22
C SER A 52 7.23 1.53 -18.16
N VAL A 53 7.70 0.61 -17.31
CA VAL A 53 8.74 0.87 -16.30
C VAL A 53 10.16 0.83 -16.88
N ASP A 54 10.36 0.14 -18.00
CA ASP A 54 11.66 -0.20 -18.60
C ASP A 54 11.80 0.28 -20.06
N LYS A 55 10.85 1.10 -20.55
CA LYS A 55 10.70 1.49 -21.96
C LYS A 55 10.36 0.31 -22.90
N GLY A 56 10.07 -0.86 -22.35
CA GLY A 56 9.59 -2.02 -23.07
C GLY A 56 8.12 -1.89 -23.51
N ARG A 57 7.60 -2.96 -24.12
CA ARG A 57 6.18 -3.03 -24.51
C ARG A 57 5.24 -3.25 -23.32
N ALA A 58 5.79 -3.72 -22.22
CA ALA A 58 5.03 -4.17 -21.09
C ALA A 58 4.68 -2.97 -20.20
N ARG A 59 3.38 -2.76 -19.97
CA ARG A 59 2.84 -1.60 -19.27
C ARG A 59 2.36 -1.99 -17.88
N VAL A 60 2.32 -0.99 -16.99
CA VAL A 60 1.61 -1.04 -15.72
C VAL A 60 0.32 -0.23 -15.84
N ASP A 61 -0.72 -0.67 -15.14
CA ASP A 61 -1.97 0.08 -15.04
C ASP A 61 -1.74 1.45 -14.38
N LEU A 62 -0.76 1.53 -13.49
CA LEU A 62 -0.43 2.74 -12.74
C LEU A 62 1.08 2.88 -12.55
N LEU A 63 1.60 4.07 -12.83
CA LEU A 63 2.95 4.49 -12.50
C LEU A 63 2.91 5.86 -11.84
N ILE A 64 3.42 5.98 -10.61
CA ILE A 64 3.59 7.27 -9.93
C ILE A 64 5.06 7.65 -9.92
N GLN A 65 5.34 8.88 -10.35
CA GLN A 65 6.67 9.47 -10.38
C GLN A 65 6.70 10.77 -9.57
N GLY A 66 7.85 11.09 -8.99
CA GLY A 66 8.13 12.39 -8.38
C GLY A 66 9.15 13.18 -9.21
N LEU A 67 9.12 14.49 -9.06
CA LEU A 67 10.08 15.41 -9.65
C LEU A 67 11.18 15.74 -8.64
N ASP A 68 12.42 15.49 -9.04
CA ASP A 68 13.60 16.09 -8.43
C ASP A 68 13.78 17.49 -9.02
N TYR A 69 13.53 18.53 -8.20
CA TYR A 69 13.60 19.92 -8.64
C TYR A 69 15.03 20.40 -8.87
N ASP A 70 16.02 19.81 -8.19
CA ASP A 70 17.41 20.25 -8.29
C ASP A 70 18.02 19.86 -9.64
N HIS A 71 17.62 18.69 -10.15
CA HIS A 71 18.11 18.13 -11.42
C HIS A 71 17.08 18.15 -12.54
N PHE A 72 15.84 18.56 -12.25
CA PHE A 72 14.68 18.51 -13.14
C PHE A 72 14.46 17.15 -13.79
N THR A 73 14.55 16.08 -12.98
CA THR A 73 14.38 14.69 -13.44
C THR A 73 13.24 13.99 -12.71
N LEU A 74 12.58 13.06 -13.41
CA LEU A 74 11.58 12.19 -12.80
C LEU A 74 12.23 10.97 -12.16
N TYR A 75 11.78 10.62 -10.97
CA TYR A 75 12.13 9.36 -10.29
C TYR A 75 10.88 8.54 -10.01
N MET A 76 11.01 7.22 -10.07
CA MET A 76 9.88 6.32 -9.84
C MET A 76 9.60 6.16 -8.35
N MET A 77 8.32 6.22 -7.99
CA MET A 77 7.87 6.10 -6.61
C MET A 77 7.08 4.82 -6.38
N MET A 78 6.10 4.56 -7.25
CA MET A 78 5.16 3.48 -7.08
C MET A 78 4.71 2.92 -8.42
N VAL A 79 4.56 1.61 -8.49
CA VAL A 79 3.89 0.90 -9.60
C VAL A 79 2.58 0.30 -9.11
N GLY A 80 1.60 0.14 -9.97
CA GLY A 80 0.35 -0.49 -9.56
C GLY A 80 -0.34 -1.30 -10.64
N GLU A 81 -1.12 -2.26 -10.15
CA GLU A 81 -1.91 -3.20 -10.92
C GLU A 81 -3.33 -3.22 -10.36
N MET A 82 -4.32 -3.17 -11.24
CA MET A 82 -5.72 -3.08 -10.84
C MET A 82 -6.50 -4.24 -11.42
N LYS A 83 -7.22 -4.97 -10.56
CA LYS A 83 -8.04 -6.11 -10.97
C LYS A 83 -9.50 -5.95 -10.52
N PRO A 84 -10.48 -6.49 -11.26
CA PRO A 84 -11.86 -6.54 -10.80
C PRO A 84 -12.04 -7.54 -9.65
N SER A 85 -13.11 -7.42 -8.87
CA SER A 85 -13.32 -8.16 -7.61
C SER A 85 -13.36 -9.69 -7.74
N TYR A 86 -13.76 -10.20 -8.91
CA TYR A 86 -13.89 -11.63 -9.20
C TYR A 86 -12.59 -12.30 -9.65
N LYS A 87 -11.51 -11.54 -9.84
CA LYS A 87 -10.20 -12.09 -10.22
C LYS A 87 -9.39 -12.51 -9.00
N SER A 88 -8.36 -13.31 -9.23
CA SER A 88 -7.44 -13.72 -8.18
C SER A 88 -6.58 -12.53 -7.72
N PRO A 89 -6.52 -12.23 -6.40
CA PRO A 89 -5.59 -11.24 -5.87
C PRO A 89 -4.13 -11.63 -6.17
N GLU A 90 -3.82 -12.92 -6.16
CA GLU A 90 -2.47 -13.43 -6.41
C GLU A 90 -1.97 -13.10 -7.83
N GLU A 91 -2.88 -13.07 -8.81
CA GLU A 91 -2.55 -12.69 -10.19
C GLU A 91 -2.08 -11.24 -10.26
N GLY A 92 -2.86 -10.31 -9.70
CA GLY A 92 -2.51 -8.88 -9.65
C GLY A 92 -1.24 -8.62 -8.85
N GLU A 93 -1.08 -9.29 -7.71
CA GLU A 93 0.12 -9.21 -6.88
C GLU A 93 1.36 -9.75 -7.59
N THR A 94 1.24 -10.82 -8.37
CA THR A 94 2.36 -11.39 -9.13
C THR A 94 2.77 -10.46 -10.27
N GLN A 95 1.80 -9.85 -10.95
CA GLN A 95 2.06 -8.89 -12.02
C GLN A 95 2.75 -7.64 -11.48
N VAL A 96 2.25 -7.03 -10.39
CA VAL A 96 2.88 -5.84 -9.82
C VAL A 96 4.28 -6.14 -9.27
N LEU A 97 4.52 -7.33 -8.68
CA LEU A 97 5.83 -7.71 -8.18
C LEU A 97 6.85 -7.82 -9.32
N LYS A 98 6.46 -8.41 -10.45
CA LYS A 98 7.31 -8.47 -11.64
C LYS A 98 7.74 -7.06 -12.06
N ARG A 99 6.81 -6.12 -12.09
CA ARG A 99 7.05 -4.72 -12.50
C ARG A 99 7.91 -3.97 -11.51
N ALA A 100 7.69 -4.20 -10.22
CA ALA A 100 8.53 -3.64 -9.16
C ALA A 100 9.99 -4.11 -9.28
N ARG A 101 10.22 -5.41 -9.59
CA ARG A 101 11.57 -5.95 -9.82
C ARG A 101 12.23 -5.32 -11.05
N GLU A 102 11.49 -5.22 -12.16
CA GLU A 102 11.97 -4.55 -13.38
C GLU A 102 12.37 -3.09 -13.08
N ALA A 103 11.55 -2.37 -12.32
CA ALA A 103 11.82 -0.99 -11.92
C ALA A 103 13.04 -0.85 -11.00
N ILE A 104 13.18 -1.74 -10.00
CA ILE A 104 14.33 -1.77 -9.09
C ILE A 104 15.63 -1.98 -9.87
N VAL A 105 15.68 -3.00 -10.72
CA VAL A 105 16.89 -3.34 -11.48
C VAL A 105 17.19 -2.28 -12.53
N GLY A 106 16.18 -1.86 -13.31
CA GLY A 106 16.38 -0.93 -14.41
C GLY A 106 16.79 0.48 -13.98
N HIS A 107 16.49 0.87 -12.74
CA HIS A 107 16.74 2.23 -12.25
C HIS A 107 17.63 2.26 -11.00
N GLY A 108 18.21 1.11 -10.62
CA GLY A 108 19.11 0.98 -9.47
C GLY A 108 18.48 1.46 -8.16
N LEU A 109 17.23 1.07 -7.88
CA LEU A 109 16.51 1.52 -6.69
C LEU A 109 16.77 0.58 -5.50
N GLU A 110 16.96 1.13 -4.30
CA GLU A 110 17.04 0.29 -3.08
C GLU A 110 15.68 -0.35 -2.73
N ARG A 111 14.59 0.30 -3.14
CA ARG A 111 13.21 -0.15 -2.95
C ARG A 111 12.26 0.54 -3.93
N ILE A 112 11.06 0.02 -4.08
CA ILE A 112 9.93 0.72 -4.71
C ILE A 112 8.63 0.38 -3.98
N TYR A 113 7.65 1.28 -4.03
CA TYR A 113 6.31 0.98 -3.56
C TYR A 113 5.48 0.30 -4.63
N ALA A 114 4.53 -0.52 -4.20
CA ALA A 114 3.55 -1.11 -5.10
C ALA A 114 2.13 -0.93 -4.58
N PHE A 115 1.17 -0.87 -5.50
CA PHE A 115 -0.25 -0.68 -5.23
C PHE A 115 -1.06 -1.72 -5.99
N THR A 116 -1.94 -2.45 -5.30
CA THR A 116 -2.88 -3.35 -5.97
C THR A 116 -4.31 -3.00 -5.64
N THR A 117 -5.21 -3.19 -6.61
CA THR A 117 -6.66 -3.12 -6.36
C THR A 117 -7.34 -4.44 -6.69
N LEU A 118 -8.43 -4.68 -5.98
CA LEU A 118 -9.33 -5.79 -6.22
C LEU A 118 -10.77 -5.30 -6.05
N GLY A 119 -11.45 -5.02 -7.17
CA GLY A 119 -12.74 -4.33 -7.17
C GLY A 119 -12.60 -2.94 -6.55
N GLU A 120 -13.34 -2.67 -5.48
CA GLU A 120 -13.26 -1.43 -4.70
C GLU A 120 -12.23 -1.47 -3.57
N GLY A 121 -11.54 -2.60 -3.40
CA GLY A 121 -10.52 -2.78 -2.38
C GLY A 121 -9.14 -2.38 -2.88
N PHE A 122 -8.27 -1.89 -1.98
CA PHE A 122 -6.88 -1.61 -2.30
C PHE A 122 -5.91 -2.15 -1.25
N ARG A 123 -4.65 -2.26 -1.66
CA ARG A 123 -3.54 -2.66 -0.81
C ARG A 123 -2.22 -2.00 -1.24
N PHE A 124 -1.44 -1.59 -0.26
CA PHE A 124 -0.10 -1.02 -0.46
C PHE A 124 0.98 -2.03 -0.08
N TRP A 125 2.11 -1.93 -0.78
CA TRP A 125 3.23 -2.83 -0.64
C TRP A 125 4.54 -2.06 -0.72
N THR A 126 5.58 -2.65 -0.15
CA THR A 126 6.97 -2.29 -0.41
C THR A 126 7.69 -3.49 -1.02
N VAL A 127 8.64 -3.22 -1.93
CA VAL A 127 9.55 -4.21 -2.48
C VAL A 127 10.95 -3.65 -2.32
N SER A 128 11.82 -4.37 -1.61
CA SER A 128 13.22 -3.99 -1.44
C SER A 128 14.12 -4.71 -2.45
N ALA A 129 15.24 -4.10 -2.82
CA ALA A 129 16.26 -4.74 -3.66
C ALA A 129 16.85 -5.99 -3.00
N ARG A 130 16.83 -6.06 -1.66
CA ARG A 130 17.38 -7.18 -0.89
C ARG A 130 16.48 -8.41 -0.91
N THR A 131 15.18 -8.22 -0.73
CA THR A 131 14.21 -9.32 -0.60
C THR A 131 13.52 -9.63 -1.91
N MET A 132 13.32 -8.63 -2.78
CA MET A 132 12.60 -8.77 -4.06
C MET A 132 11.23 -9.45 -3.90
N THR A 133 10.57 -9.23 -2.76
CA THR A 133 9.25 -9.76 -2.42
C THR A 133 8.28 -8.62 -2.11
N LEU A 134 6.99 -8.86 -2.32
CA LEU A 134 5.95 -7.95 -1.84
C LEU A 134 5.80 -8.08 -0.33
N GLU A 135 6.09 -7.00 0.37
CA GLU A 135 5.87 -6.86 1.80
C GLU A 135 4.70 -5.91 2.02
N PRO A 136 3.60 -6.35 2.65
CA PRO A 136 2.42 -5.51 2.80
C PRO A 136 2.69 -4.34 3.74
N LEU A 137 2.30 -3.14 3.30
CA LEU A 137 2.34 -1.95 4.14
C LEU A 137 1.06 -1.89 4.98
N GLY A 138 1.20 -2.05 6.30
CA GLY A 138 0.09 -1.87 7.25
C GLY A 138 -0.88 -3.05 7.38
N SER A 139 -0.44 -4.29 7.11
CA SER A 139 -1.13 -5.53 7.51
C SER A 139 -0.14 -6.70 7.53
N ASP A 140 -0.26 -7.62 8.49
CA ASP A 140 0.53 -8.87 8.48
C ASP A 140 -0.13 -10.00 7.65
N THR A 141 -1.29 -9.71 7.04
CA THR A 141 -2.02 -10.69 6.22
C THR A 141 -1.17 -11.14 5.02
N PRO A 142 -1.12 -12.43 4.66
CA PRO A 142 -0.31 -12.89 3.53
C PRO A 142 -0.82 -12.40 2.17
N ARG A 143 -0.02 -12.67 1.13
CA ARG A 143 -0.38 -12.53 -0.28
C ARG A 143 -1.58 -13.42 -0.66
N GLY A 144 -2.29 -13.05 -1.72
CA GLY A 144 -3.43 -13.81 -2.26
C GLY A 144 -4.70 -13.76 -1.41
N SER A 145 -4.71 -13.05 -0.28
CA SER A 145 -5.89 -12.94 0.58
C SER A 145 -6.83 -11.84 0.12
N HIS A 146 -8.06 -12.21 -0.26
CA HIS A 146 -9.13 -11.23 -0.56
C HIS A 146 -9.45 -10.32 0.63
N THR A 147 -9.37 -10.82 1.86
CA THR A 147 -9.73 -10.06 3.07
C THR A 147 -8.68 -9.01 3.44
N ALA A 148 -7.49 -9.05 2.81
CA ALA A 148 -6.45 -8.06 3.02
C ALA A 148 -6.73 -6.73 2.31
N TYR A 149 -7.63 -6.72 1.33
CA TYR A 149 -7.95 -5.52 0.54
C TYR A 149 -8.94 -4.64 1.30
N ILE A 150 -8.59 -3.37 1.45
CA ILE A 150 -9.37 -2.39 2.21
C ILE A 150 -10.32 -1.69 1.24
N PRO A 151 -11.66 -1.79 1.40
CA PRO A 151 -12.57 -1.08 0.52
C PRO A 151 -12.36 0.44 0.63
N LEU A 152 -12.23 1.12 -0.50
CA LEU A 152 -11.96 2.56 -0.55
C LEU A 152 -13.03 3.39 0.18
N ASP A 153 -14.29 2.95 0.13
CA ASP A 153 -15.44 3.61 0.75
C ASP A 153 -15.67 3.20 2.23
N SER A 154 -14.88 2.27 2.78
CA SER A 154 -15.00 1.89 4.20
C SER A 154 -14.41 2.96 5.12
N ALA A 155 -14.68 2.89 6.43
CA ALA A 155 -14.06 3.82 7.39
C ALA A 155 -12.53 3.68 7.37
N GLU A 156 -12.03 2.45 7.25
CA GLU A 156 -10.60 2.15 7.12
C GLU A 156 -9.99 2.63 5.80
N GLY A 157 -10.79 2.86 4.76
CA GLY A 157 -10.34 3.37 3.47
C GLY A 157 -9.59 4.71 3.55
N ASP A 158 -9.80 5.48 4.63
CA ASP A 158 -9.06 6.72 4.92
C ASP A 158 -7.54 6.52 5.00
N CYS A 159 -7.07 5.29 5.31
CA CYS A 159 -5.64 5.00 5.37
C CYS A 159 -4.94 5.20 4.02
N ILE A 160 -5.65 5.28 2.89
CA ILE A 160 -5.06 5.62 1.58
C ILE A 160 -4.31 6.97 1.63
N VAL A 161 -4.80 7.93 2.43
CA VAL A 161 -4.17 9.24 2.64
C VAL A 161 -2.87 9.08 3.41
N GLU A 162 -2.90 8.30 4.50
CA GLU A 162 -1.74 8.01 5.36
C GLU A 162 -0.64 7.29 4.57
N PHE A 163 -1.00 6.26 3.81
CA PHE A 163 -0.07 5.53 2.94
C PHE A 163 0.53 6.45 1.87
N SER A 164 -0.28 7.29 1.23
CA SER A 164 0.23 8.23 0.21
C SER A 164 1.19 9.24 0.81
N ASN A 165 0.90 9.78 2.00
CA ASN A 165 1.81 10.68 2.71
C ASN A 165 3.11 9.97 3.12
N TYR A 166 3.02 8.73 3.59
CA TYR A 166 4.18 7.91 3.91
C TYR A 166 5.08 7.74 2.67
N VAL A 167 4.52 7.36 1.53
CA VAL A 167 5.25 7.20 0.25
C VAL A 167 5.92 8.50 -0.19
N LYS A 168 5.25 9.65 -0.04
CA LYS A 168 5.81 10.97 -0.36
C LYS A 168 7.00 11.35 0.52
N GLN A 169 6.94 11.04 1.81
CA GLN A 169 7.98 11.35 2.79
C GLN A 169 9.18 10.40 2.68
N ASN A 170 8.92 9.16 2.25
CA ASN A 170 9.90 8.07 2.24
C ASN A 170 10.31 7.71 0.80
N ARG A 171 10.80 8.70 0.05
CA ARG A 171 11.15 8.54 -1.37
C ARG A 171 12.06 7.32 -1.60
N PRO A 172 11.84 6.52 -2.66
CA PRO A 172 12.80 5.52 -3.09
C PRO A 172 14.18 6.14 -3.34
N LEU A 173 15.20 5.57 -2.70
CA LEU A 173 16.59 5.96 -2.91
C LEU A 173 17.18 5.13 -4.05
N ARG A 174 18.10 5.73 -4.79
CA ARG A 174 18.97 4.99 -5.72
C ARG A 174 20.17 4.46 -4.95
N GLU A 175 20.60 3.25 -5.30
CA GLU A 175 21.90 2.75 -4.87
C GLU A 175 22.98 3.69 -5.42
N ALA A 176 23.88 4.11 -4.54
CA ALA A 176 25.01 4.93 -4.96
C ALA A 176 25.88 4.12 -5.94
N PRO A 177 26.26 4.67 -7.09
CA PRO A 177 27.17 3.98 -7.99
C PRO A 177 28.48 3.70 -7.26
N VAL A 178 28.92 2.43 -7.29
CA VAL A 178 30.22 2.05 -6.76
C VAL A 178 31.29 2.73 -7.60
N LEU A 179 32.03 3.66 -6.98
CA LEU A 179 33.14 4.31 -7.66
C LEU A 179 34.24 3.26 -7.92
N PRO A 180 35.00 3.36 -9.03
CA PRO A 180 36.12 2.44 -9.30
C PRO A 180 37.13 2.33 -8.15
N SER A 181 37.28 3.39 -7.35
CA SER A 181 38.13 3.43 -6.15
C SER A 181 37.60 2.62 -4.96
N GLN A 182 36.36 2.13 -5.03
CA GLN A 182 35.69 1.32 -4.01
C GLN A 182 35.51 -0.15 -4.43
N ASP A 183 35.91 -0.49 -5.66
CA ASP A 183 35.88 -1.87 -6.13
C ASP A 183 37.09 -2.66 -5.61
N PHE A 184 36.97 -3.16 -4.38
CA PHE A 184 37.98 -4.02 -3.76
C PHE A 184 38.07 -5.42 -4.42
N SER A 185 37.18 -5.75 -5.37
CA SER A 185 37.24 -7.03 -6.08
C SER A 185 38.25 -7.03 -7.23
N ALA A 186 38.71 -5.85 -7.67
CA ALA A 186 39.71 -5.68 -8.72
C ALA A 186 41.15 -5.51 -8.20
N ALA A 187 41.38 -5.59 -6.89
CA ALA A 187 42.73 -5.53 -6.33
C ALA A 187 43.51 -6.80 -6.72
N PRO A 188 44.69 -6.69 -7.37
CA PRO A 188 45.55 -7.84 -7.67
C PRO A 188 45.84 -8.64 -6.38
N GLU A 189 45.75 -9.96 -6.44
CA GLU A 189 45.99 -10.84 -5.28
C GLU A 189 47.34 -10.58 -4.57
N ASP A 190 48.31 -10.02 -5.29
CA ASP A 190 49.64 -9.70 -4.77
C ASP A 190 49.65 -8.65 -3.63
N PHE A 191 48.58 -7.86 -3.46
CA PHE A 191 48.51 -6.84 -2.39
C PHE A 191 47.83 -7.32 -1.09
N ARG A 192 47.22 -8.51 -1.08
CA ARG A 192 46.53 -9.04 0.12
C ARG A 192 47.50 -9.58 1.19
N GLY A 193 48.77 -9.75 0.85
CA GLY A 193 49.79 -10.35 1.74
C GLY A 193 50.57 -9.39 2.65
N GLN A 194 50.50 -8.06 2.45
CA GLN A 194 51.38 -7.11 3.17
C GLN A 194 50.68 -6.13 4.12
N ALA A 195 49.34 -6.07 4.12
CA ALA A 195 48.60 -5.17 5.01
C ALA A 195 48.60 -5.60 6.50
N SER A 196 49.16 -6.75 6.84
CA SER A 196 49.19 -7.30 8.21
C SER A 196 50.39 -6.85 9.06
N GLN A 197 51.32 -6.02 8.54
CA GLN A 197 52.54 -5.64 9.27
C GLN A 197 52.77 -4.13 9.46
N ALA A 198 51.89 -3.25 8.98
CA ALA A 198 52.12 -1.80 9.02
C ALA A 198 51.35 -1.05 10.13
N ASN A 199 50.81 -1.74 11.14
CA ASN A 199 50.22 -1.11 12.31
C ASN A 199 51.14 -1.29 13.53
N HIS A 200 52.25 -0.56 13.57
CA HIS A 200 52.91 -0.09 14.79
C HIS A 200 54.07 0.85 14.44
N GLN A 201 53.75 2.12 14.23
CA GLN A 201 54.61 3.23 14.68
C GLN A 201 53.80 4.53 14.56
N GLU A 202 53.19 4.90 15.68
CA GLU A 202 52.91 6.30 15.99
C GLU A 202 54.25 7.02 16.13
N GLU A 203 54.44 8.14 15.45
CA GLU A 203 55.25 9.21 16.02
C GLU A 203 54.66 10.57 15.68
N ALA A 204 54.44 11.32 16.75
CA ALA A 204 53.81 12.62 16.77
C ALA A 204 54.74 13.68 16.18
N ALA A 205 54.31 14.32 15.10
CA ALA A 205 54.89 15.57 14.63
C ALA A 205 53.80 16.66 14.61
N SER A 206 53.74 17.38 15.73
CA SER A 206 53.19 18.72 15.85
C SER A 206 53.78 19.68 14.82
N PHE A 207 52.94 20.26 13.96
CA PHE A 207 53.22 21.55 13.31
C PHE A 207 51.94 22.36 13.12
N MET A 208 52.07 23.64 13.45
CA MET A 208 51.05 24.68 13.63
C MET A 208 50.45 25.24 12.32
N PRO A 209 49.38 26.07 12.42
CA PRO A 209 48.45 26.39 11.33
C PRO A 209 48.80 27.68 10.57
N ASN A 210 48.45 27.76 9.29
CA ASN A 210 48.38 28.99 8.47
C ASN A 210 47.89 28.60 7.05
N GLN A 211 47.07 29.31 6.26
CA GLN A 211 46.67 30.72 6.20
C GLN A 211 45.27 30.87 5.59
N ASN A 212 44.61 31.94 6.01
CA ASN A 212 43.46 32.57 5.36
C ASN A 212 43.72 32.87 3.88
N PHE A 213 42.80 32.47 3.00
CA PHE A 213 42.61 33.10 1.69
C PHE A 213 41.42 34.04 1.75
N PRO A 214 41.58 35.35 1.48
CA PRO A 214 40.46 36.22 1.17
C PRO A 214 40.08 36.04 -0.30
N VAL A 215 38.89 35.51 -0.58
CA VAL A 215 38.29 35.57 -1.92
C VAL A 215 37.39 36.80 -1.98
N SER A 216 37.87 37.82 -2.70
CA SER A 216 37.06 38.94 -3.18
C SER A 216 36.14 38.48 -4.32
N PRO A 217 34.86 38.90 -4.38
CA PRO A 217 34.01 38.67 -5.53
C PRO A 217 34.30 39.75 -6.59
N GLN A 218 34.78 39.34 -7.75
CA GLN A 218 34.85 40.21 -8.92
C GLN A 218 34.02 39.64 -10.05
N GLU A 219 32.95 40.37 -10.32
CA GLU A 219 32.02 40.32 -11.44
C GLU A 219 32.74 40.10 -12.76
N TYR A 220 32.34 39.09 -13.54
CA TYR A 220 32.67 39.00 -14.96
C TYR A 220 31.81 37.95 -15.69
N TYR A 221 30.72 38.41 -16.31
CA TYR A 221 30.37 38.28 -17.74
C TYR A 221 28.85 38.40 -17.92
N ASP A 222 28.45 39.64 -18.18
CA ASP A 222 27.35 39.98 -19.07
C ASP A 222 27.76 39.55 -20.50
N GLN A 223 27.19 38.44 -20.98
CA GLN A 223 27.20 38.11 -22.41
C GLN A 223 25.78 37.69 -22.80
N GLY A 224 25.15 38.59 -23.54
CA GLY A 224 23.83 38.43 -24.12
C GLY A 224 23.75 37.19 -25.01
N TYR A 225 22.83 36.29 -24.64
CA TYR A 225 22.24 35.36 -25.58
C TYR A 225 21.09 36.08 -26.30
N PRO A 226 21.11 36.21 -27.64
CA PRO A 226 19.91 36.57 -28.38
C PRO A 226 18.90 35.41 -28.29
N PRO A 227 17.60 35.69 -28.16
CA PRO A 227 16.58 34.66 -28.16
C PRO A 227 16.49 34.01 -29.55
N PRO A 228 16.28 32.68 -29.65
CA PRO A 228 15.96 32.06 -30.94
C PRO A 228 14.53 32.45 -31.33
N GLU A 229 14.40 33.34 -32.31
CA GLU A 229 13.20 33.48 -33.13
C GLU A 229 12.99 32.18 -33.91
N SER A 230 11.94 31.45 -33.58
CA SER A 230 11.36 30.46 -34.51
C SER A 230 9.85 30.40 -34.29
N SER A 231 9.18 31.31 -34.97
CA SER A 231 7.76 31.22 -35.30
C SER A 231 7.53 30.03 -36.24
N VAL A 232 7.15 28.87 -35.69
CA VAL A 232 6.49 27.82 -36.48
C VAL A 232 4.99 28.07 -36.37
N GLN A 233 4.43 28.74 -37.38
CA GLN A 233 2.99 28.77 -37.59
C GLN A 233 2.56 27.39 -38.07
N TYR A 234 1.81 26.66 -37.25
CA TYR A 234 1.05 25.52 -37.73
C TYR A 234 -0.28 26.05 -38.27
N GLU A 235 -0.42 26.07 -39.59
CA GLU A 235 -1.69 26.21 -40.28
C GLU A 235 -2.64 25.09 -39.80
N THR A 236 -3.72 25.50 -39.14
CA THR A 236 -4.84 24.63 -38.76
C THR A 236 -5.74 24.41 -39.97
N ASN A 237 -5.35 23.46 -40.83
CA ASN A 237 -6.26 22.90 -41.82
C ASN A 237 -7.02 21.72 -41.20
N ASN A 238 -8.21 22.02 -40.67
CA ASN A 238 -9.25 21.05 -40.36
C ASN A 238 -9.85 20.50 -41.68
N PRO A 239 -9.91 19.17 -41.82
CA PRO A 239 -11.10 18.56 -42.39
C PRO A 239 -11.85 17.81 -41.29
N VAL A 240 -13.09 18.25 -41.09
CA VAL A 240 -14.16 17.53 -40.41
C VAL A 240 -14.30 16.16 -41.10
N THR A 241 -13.89 15.09 -40.42
CA THR A 241 -14.31 13.74 -40.78
C THR A 241 -15.16 13.17 -39.66
N SER A 242 -16.39 12.86 -40.06
CA SER A 242 -17.46 12.25 -39.32
C SER A 242 -17.02 11.04 -38.51
N PHE A 243 -17.43 11.03 -37.23
CA PHE A 243 -17.61 9.82 -36.45
C PHE A 243 -18.61 8.92 -37.20
N ALA A 244 -18.09 7.91 -37.90
CA ALA A 244 -18.86 6.81 -38.44
C ALA A 244 -18.57 5.56 -37.60
N ASP A 245 -19.64 5.09 -36.97
CA ASP A 245 -19.94 3.73 -36.53
C ASP A 245 -18.81 2.68 -36.60
N SER A 246 -18.22 2.39 -35.45
CA SER A 246 -17.72 1.05 -35.15
C SER A 246 -18.72 0.38 -34.21
N GLN A 247 -19.76 -0.21 -34.81
CA GLN A 247 -20.66 -1.13 -34.11
C GLN A 247 -19.86 -2.38 -33.68
N LEU A 248 -19.59 -2.50 -32.38
CA LEU A 248 -19.27 -3.79 -31.77
C LEU A 248 -20.59 -4.54 -31.60
N GLN A 249 -20.86 -5.43 -32.55
CA GLN A 249 -21.96 -6.38 -32.53
C GLN A 249 -21.57 -7.49 -31.52
N TYR A 250 -22.09 -7.39 -30.29
CA TYR A 250 -22.02 -8.48 -29.32
C TYR A 250 -23.31 -9.31 -29.45
N ASP A 251 -23.16 -10.53 -29.97
CA ASP A 251 -24.21 -11.55 -29.92
C ASP A 251 -24.51 -11.88 -28.45
N ALA A 252 -25.72 -11.51 -28.04
CA ALA A 252 -26.31 -11.92 -26.79
C ALA A 252 -26.77 -13.37 -26.92
N ASN A 253 -26.15 -14.28 -26.17
CA ASN A 253 -26.71 -15.59 -25.89
C ASN A 253 -26.86 -15.72 -24.36
N PRO A 254 -28.08 -15.68 -23.80
CA PRO A 254 -28.32 -15.88 -22.38
C PRO A 254 -28.71 -17.35 -22.13
N GLU A 255 -27.75 -18.15 -21.72
CA GLU A 255 -28.06 -19.40 -21.01
C GLU A 255 -27.61 -19.28 -19.56
N ASP A 256 -28.63 -19.04 -18.74
CA ASP A 256 -28.68 -19.19 -17.30
C ASP A 256 -28.24 -20.61 -16.90
N PRO A 257 -27.44 -20.77 -15.84
CA PRO A 257 -27.85 -21.74 -14.85
C PRO A 257 -27.75 -21.17 -13.43
N GLN A 258 -28.93 -20.87 -12.89
CA GLN A 258 -29.46 -21.40 -11.63
C GLN A 258 -28.43 -21.71 -10.54
N GLY A 259 -28.55 -20.94 -9.46
CA GLY A 259 -27.77 -21.09 -8.25
C GLY A 259 -27.81 -22.48 -7.64
N GLN A 260 -26.65 -22.90 -7.16
CA GLN A 260 -26.51 -23.92 -6.13
C GLN A 260 -25.88 -23.27 -4.91
N SER A 261 -26.73 -22.97 -3.94
CA SER A 261 -26.32 -22.78 -2.55
C SER A 261 -25.71 -24.07 -2.04
N MET A 262 -24.40 -24.08 -1.78
CA MET A 262 -23.77 -25.10 -0.95
C MET A 262 -24.19 -24.86 0.50
N GLU A 263 -25.24 -25.57 0.92
CA GLU A 263 -25.46 -25.87 2.33
C GLU A 263 -24.37 -26.84 2.78
N ILE A 264 -23.59 -26.42 3.78
CA ILE A 264 -22.63 -27.29 4.47
C ILE A 264 -23.39 -27.89 5.65
N ASP A 265 -23.75 -29.16 5.49
CA ASP A 265 -24.17 -30.04 6.59
C ASP A 265 -22.93 -30.39 7.43
N ASP A 266 -22.75 -29.70 8.56
CA ASP A 266 -21.90 -30.18 9.65
C ASP A 266 -22.80 -30.77 10.74
N VAL A 267 -22.92 -32.09 10.66
CA VAL A 267 -23.48 -32.99 11.68
C VAL A 267 -22.51 -33.05 12.86
N LEU A 268 -22.91 -32.53 14.01
CA LEU A 268 -22.31 -32.86 15.30
C LEU A 268 -23.40 -33.25 16.28
N ASP A 269 -23.42 -34.55 16.60
CA ASP A 269 -24.09 -35.17 17.74
C ASP A 269 -23.67 -34.51 19.05
N ASP A 270 -24.63 -34.06 19.85
CA ASP A 270 -24.46 -33.82 21.28
C ASP A 270 -25.77 -34.21 21.99
N PRO A 271 -25.75 -35.13 22.98
CA PRO A 271 -26.96 -35.70 23.56
C PRO A 271 -27.77 -34.71 24.40
N GLU A 272 -29.09 -34.85 24.28
CA GLU A 272 -30.12 -34.16 25.03
C GLU A 272 -30.00 -34.45 26.54
N ASP A 273 -29.86 -33.40 27.35
CA ASP A 273 -30.13 -33.43 28.80
C ASP A 273 -31.41 -32.59 29.05
N GLU A 274 -32.53 -33.26 29.28
CA GLU A 274 -33.75 -32.64 29.80
C GLU A 274 -33.59 -32.29 31.30
N PRO A 275 -33.99 -31.09 31.74
CA PRO A 275 -34.36 -30.89 33.14
C PRO A 275 -35.88 -30.81 33.32
N THR A 276 -36.36 -31.79 34.08
CA THR A 276 -37.68 -31.96 34.67
C THR A 276 -38.21 -30.69 35.35
N ALA A 277 -39.47 -30.36 35.09
CA ALA A 277 -40.20 -29.27 35.74
C ALA A 277 -40.57 -29.61 37.21
N GLY A 278 -40.24 -28.70 38.13
CA GLY A 278 -40.64 -28.72 39.55
C GLY A 278 -40.68 -27.30 40.13
N PRO A 279 -41.48 -27.04 41.19
CA PRO A 279 -42.24 -25.79 41.32
C PRO A 279 -41.51 -24.61 41.97
N SER A 280 -42.01 -23.44 41.59
CA SER A 280 -41.67 -22.07 41.97
C SER A 280 -41.47 -21.82 43.47
N TYR A 281 -40.24 -21.42 43.83
CA TYR A 281 -39.99 -20.58 45.00
C TYR A 281 -39.12 -19.39 44.61
N VAL A 282 -39.66 -18.19 44.87
CA VAL A 282 -39.04 -16.89 44.60
C VAL A 282 -37.94 -16.66 45.64
N ALA A 283 -36.69 -16.81 45.22
CA ALA A 283 -35.53 -16.26 45.91
C ALA A 283 -34.70 -15.52 44.86
N GLY A 284 -34.33 -14.27 45.13
CA GLY A 284 -33.52 -13.43 44.25
C GLY A 284 -32.15 -14.04 44.01
N VAL A 285 -32.04 -14.90 43.00
CA VAL A 285 -30.76 -15.36 42.47
C VAL A 285 -30.19 -14.18 41.70
N SER A 286 -29.20 -13.52 42.30
CA SER A 286 -28.26 -12.65 41.58
C SER A 286 -27.70 -13.48 40.43
N GLN A 287 -28.25 -13.33 39.22
CA GLN A 287 -27.67 -13.92 38.03
C GLN A 287 -26.28 -13.31 37.89
N GLU A 288 -25.25 -14.09 38.21
CA GLU A 288 -23.89 -13.69 37.91
C GLU A 288 -23.82 -13.36 36.41
N PRO A 289 -23.26 -12.20 36.03
CA PRO A 289 -23.16 -11.84 34.63
C PRO A 289 -22.40 -12.93 33.90
N ASN A 290 -23.00 -13.49 32.85
CA ASN A 290 -22.38 -14.55 32.06
C ASN A 290 -21.25 -13.94 31.21
N TYR A 291 -20.07 -13.82 31.81
CA TYR A 291 -18.87 -13.33 31.14
C TYR A 291 -18.25 -14.43 30.27
N ILE A 292 -17.87 -14.07 29.05
CA ILE A 292 -17.28 -14.95 28.05
C ILE A 292 -15.84 -14.51 27.81
N GLN A 293 -14.89 -15.35 28.22
CA GLN A 293 -13.48 -15.14 27.90
C GLN A 293 -13.22 -15.44 26.41
N VAL A 294 -12.51 -14.55 25.72
CA VAL A 294 -12.10 -14.69 24.32
C VAL A 294 -10.59 -14.55 24.16
N THR A 295 -10.04 -15.23 23.17
CA THR A 295 -8.66 -15.00 22.71
C THR A 295 -8.65 -13.81 21.77
N ILE A 296 -7.94 -12.75 22.17
CA ILE A 296 -7.73 -11.56 21.35
C ILE A 296 -6.43 -11.76 20.57
N THR A 297 -6.46 -11.60 19.25
CA THR A 297 -5.28 -11.59 18.38
C THR A 297 -4.98 -10.14 17.98
N ARG A 298 -3.73 -9.70 18.15
CA ARG A 298 -3.27 -8.39 17.64
C ARG A 298 -2.74 -8.56 16.23
N GLU A 299 -3.24 -7.75 15.31
CA GLU A 299 -2.66 -7.57 13.98
C GLU A 299 -1.90 -6.24 13.98
N VAL A 300 -0.58 -6.32 13.80
CA VAL A 300 0.28 -5.14 13.89
C VAL A 300 0.26 -4.40 12.56
N HIS A 301 0.25 -3.08 12.64
CA HIS A 301 0.19 -2.22 11.47
C HIS A 301 1.33 -1.19 11.52
N THR A 302 2.08 -1.07 10.42
CA THR A 302 3.22 -0.14 10.33
C THR A 302 2.77 1.32 10.22
N ILE A 303 1.62 1.58 9.59
CA ILE A 303 1.21 2.93 9.17
C ILE A 303 -0.10 3.37 9.84
N ARG A 304 -0.99 2.44 10.17
CA ARG A 304 -2.29 2.70 10.83
C ARG A 304 -2.32 2.10 12.23
N SER A 305 -3.37 2.41 13.00
CA SER A 305 -3.57 1.81 14.33
C SER A 305 -3.75 0.29 14.25
N ASP A 306 -3.08 -0.44 15.14
CA ASP A 306 -3.23 -1.90 15.27
C ASP A 306 -4.67 -2.34 15.44
N LYS A 307 -4.96 -3.53 14.93
CA LYS A 307 -6.27 -4.17 15.05
C LYS A 307 -6.24 -5.32 16.04
N TYR A 308 -7.40 -5.57 16.64
CA TYR A 308 -7.64 -6.60 17.63
C TYR A 308 -8.80 -7.46 17.17
N LEU A 309 -8.56 -8.76 17.04
CA LEU A 309 -9.50 -9.70 16.46
C LEU A 309 -9.92 -10.76 17.49
N PHE A 310 -11.20 -11.12 17.51
CA PHE A 310 -11.70 -12.26 18.29
C PHE A 310 -12.94 -12.89 17.63
N ARG A 311 -13.28 -14.14 17.98
CA ARG A 311 -14.48 -14.82 17.44
C ARG A 311 -15.61 -14.87 18.47
N LYS A 312 -16.84 -14.54 18.07
CA LYS A 312 -18.04 -14.71 18.93
C LYS A 312 -18.47 -16.19 18.97
N ARG A 313 -18.60 -16.76 20.18
CA ARG A 313 -18.94 -18.18 20.41
C ARG A 313 -20.18 -18.70 19.67
N LYS A 314 -21.27 -17.92 19.63
CA LYS A 314 -22.55 -18.37 19.04
C LYS A 314 -22.63 -18.33 17.51
N ARG A 315 -21.68 -17.69 16.82
CA ARG A 315 -21.79 -17.49 15.35
C ARG A 315 -20.49 -17.69 14.58
N GLY A 316 -19.36 -17.98 15.24
CA GLY A 316 -18.04 -18.07 14.61
C GLY A 316 -17.53 -16.77 13.95
N ARG A 317 -18.36 -15.72 13.91
CA ARG A 317 -18.07 -14.44 13.26
C ARG A 317 -16.84 -13.80 13.89
N LEU A 318 -15.85 -13.54 13.05
CA LEU A 318 -14.66 -12.77 13.39
C LEU A 318 -15.08 -11.31 13.58
N ILE A 319 -14.76 -10.77 14.75
CA ILE A 319 -14.95 -9.36 15.08
C ILE A 319 -13.58 -8.71 15.01
N ILE A 320 -13.51 -7.58 14.30
CA ILE A 320 -12.31 -6.77 14.13
C ILE A 320 -12.58 -5.47 14.87
N THR A 321 -11.67 -5.09 15.77
CA THR A 321 -11.79 -3.95 16.68
C THR A 321 -10.47 -3.18 16.72
N ASN A 322 -10.51 -1.96 17.24
CA ASN A 322 -9.36 -1.12 17.54
C ASN A 322 -9.13 -1.04 19.05
N ASN A 323 -7.97 -0.54 19.49
CA ASN A 323 -7.65 -0.38 20.93
C ASN A 323 -8.71 0.44 21.69
N GLU A 324 -9.33 1.43 21.04
CA GLU A 324 -10.37 2.28 21.62
C GLU A 324 -11.69 1.55 21.88
N ASP A 325 -11.93 0.39 21.26
CA ASP A 325 -13.12 -0.42 21.48
C ASP A 325 -13.04 -1.27 22.76
N TRP A 326 -11.90 -1.23 23.45
CA TRP A 326 -11.63 -2.01 24.65
C TRP A 326 -11.52 -1.13 25.89
N GLU A 327 -12.08 -1.62 26.99
CA GLU A 327 -11.97 -1.04 28.33
C GLU A 327 -11.02 -1.90 29.17
N LYS A 328 -9.97 -1.29 29.72
CA LYS A 328 -8.98 -1.99 30.55
C LYS A 328 -9.47 -2.07 31.99
N LYS A 329 -9.52 -3.27 32.56
CA LYS A 329 -9.85 -3.52 33.97
C LYS A 329 -8.82 -4.43 34.61
N LYS A 330 -8.76 -4.41 35.94
CA LYS A 330 -7.98 -5.37 36.74
C LYS A 330 -8.94 -6.36 37.40
N VAL A 331 -8.76 -7.64 37.09
CA VAL A 331 -9.48 -8.75 37.73
C VAL A 331 -8.42 -9.69 38.30
N ASP A 332 -8.49 -9.96 39.61
CA ASP A 332 -7.52 -10.79 40.34
C ASP A 332 -6.05 -10.38 40.12
N GLY A 333 -5.80 -9.06 40.08
CA GLY A 333 -4.47 -8.49 39.87
C GLY A 333 -3.94 -8.55 38.44
N LYS A 334 -4.69 -9.14 37.48
CA LYS A 334 -4.33 -9.21 36.06
C LYS A 334 -5.06 -8.14 35.25
N GLU A 335 -4.37 -7.54 34.29
CA GLU A 335 -5.01 -6.64 33.31
C GLU A 335 -5.80 -7.46 32.29
N VAL A 336 -7.09 -7.16 32.18
CA VAL A 336 -8.02 -7.74 31.22
C VAL A 336 -8.70 -6.62 30.42
N TRP A 337 -9.07 -6.94 29.19
CA TRP A 337 -9.71 -6.01 28.26
C TRP A 337 -11.15 -6.46 28.03
N TYR A 338 -12.11 -5.57 28.32
CA TYR A 338 -13.53 -5.77 28.09
C TYR A 338 -13.96 -5.07 26.80
N PHE A 339 -14.72 -5.76 25.96
CA PHE A 339 -15.21 -5.16 24.72
C PHE A 339 -16.37 -4.19 25.02
N LYS A 340 -16.21 -2.91 24.68
CA LYS A 340 -17.15 -1.84 25.08
C LYS A 340 -18.56 -2.02 24.52
N GLU A 341 -18.68 -2.50 23.29
CA GLU A 341 -19.99 -2.71 22.65
C GLU A 341 -20.78 -3.85 23.32
N ASP A 342 -20.09 -4.84 23.88
CA ASP A 342 -20.72 -6.03 24.47
C ASP A 342 -19.85 -6.56 25.62
N SER A 343 -20.02 -5.94 26.79
CA SER A 343 -19.17 -6.11 27.98
C SER A 343 -19.17 -7.52 28.57
N LYS A 344 -19.96 -8.44 28.02
CA LYS A 344 -19.85 -9.86 28.35
C LYS A 344 -18.56 -10.47 27.80
N TYR A 345 -18.01 -9.94 26.71
CA TYR A 345 -16.76 -10.44 26.15
C TYR A 345 -15.56 -9.76 26.80
N TRP A 346 -14.61 -10.56 27.27
CA TRP A 346 -13.35 -10.08 27.83
C TRP A 346 -12.20 -11.00 27.43
N GLY A 347 -10.98 -10.48 27.44
CA GLY A 347 -9.79 -11.28 27.16
C GLY A 347 -8.54 -10.69 27.77
N TYR A 348 -7.46 -11.45 27.77
CA TYR A 348 -6.15 -10.93 28.12
C TYR A 348 -5.59 -10.09 26.98
N LYS A 349 -4.79 -9.07 27.32
CA LYS A 349 -4.07 -8.28 26.32
C LYS A 349 -3.22 -9.22 25.45
N PRO A 350 -3.36 -9.17 24.11
CA PRO A 350 -2.47 -9.94 23.23
C PRO A 350 -1.03 -9.52 23.46
N ARG A 351 -0.12 -10.50 23.48
CA ARG A 351 1.31 -10.26 23.64
C ARG A 351 1.89 -9.51 22.45
#